data_AF-A0A954W6S4-F1
#
_entry.id   AF-A0A954W6S4-F1
#
_cell.length_a   1.000
_cell.length_b   1.000
_cell.length_c   1.000
_cell.angle_alpha   90.00
_cell.angle_beta   90.00
_cell.angle_gamma   90.00
#
_symmetry.space_group_name_H-M   'P 1'
#
loop_
_entity.id
_entity.type
_entity.pdbx_description
1 polymer ?
#
loop_
_entity_poly.entity_id
_entity_poly.type
_entity_poly.pdbx_seq_one_letter_code
_entity_poly.pdbx_strand_id
1 'polypeptide(L)'
;MLRFFLAVSSIAAGLAVASTIGRAQEPTDSEASKSLVLRTGLGGTAKAGRWFGVRVDAAVFESTGSEDSLELVCQDGDGLIVRYPQTKSLSADQSGDLWLYGKQGPVREEMQLNSVGANEETLGAIPLTYNVLPSTDRLYVVFGKLRDFDDNWLRRSGLKREPFSVVSFENVADFPDHWLGYDAVDTFIVTTGNVAALQQLTDRQHAALRHWVEMG
;
A
#
# COMPACT_ATOMS: atom_id res chain seq x y z
N MET A 1 60.31 13.75 -16.77
CA MET A 1 59.34 12.64 -16.67
C MET A 1 59.25 12.03 -18.07
N LEU A 2 59.71 10.81 -18.40
CA LEU A 2 59.86 9.56 -17.62
C LEU A 2 58.48 9.02 -17.16
N ARG A 3 57.94 7.86 -17.59
CA ARG A 3 58.31 6.78 -18.56
C ARG A 3 57.13 6.56 -19.56
N PHE A 4 57.18 5.95 -20.76
CA PHE A 4 58.11 5.12 -21.56
C PHE A 4 57.93 3.56 -21.43
N PHE A 5 57.72 2.87 -22.58
CA PHE A 5 57.53 1.41 -22.84
C PHE A 5 56.24 0.73 -22.30
N LEU A 6 55.74 -0.41 -22.85
CA LEU A 6 55.59 -0.94 -24.23
C LEU A 6 54.68 -2.21 -24.18
N ALA A 7 54.13 -2.68 -25.31
CA ALA A 7 53.30 -3.89 -25.36
C ALA A 7 54.14 -5.18 -25.62
N VAL A 8 53.76 -6.29 -24.99
CA VAL A 8 54.22 -7.66 -25.32
C VAL A 8 53.05 -8.64 -25.17
N SER A 9 52.79 -9.44 -26.20
CA SER A 9 51.76 -10.49 -26.17
C SER A 9 52.24 -11.76 -25.46
N SER A 10 51.32 -12.62 -25.01
CA SER A 10 51.62 -14.02 -24.73
C SER A 10 50.43 -14.90 -25.08
N ILE A 11 50.71 -16.04 -25.73
CA ILE A 11 49.72 -17.02 -26.18
C ILE A 11 50.10 -18.37 -25.57
N ALA A 12 49.27 -18.87 -24.66
CA ALA A 12 49.19 -20.26 -24.24
C ALA A 12 47.74 -20.50 -23.75
N ALA A 13 46.90 -21.30 -24.38
CA ALA A 13 46.99 -22.74 -24.68
C ALA A 13 46.45 -23.64 -23.54
N GLY A 14 45.12 -23.85 -23.60
CA GLY A 14 44.48 -25.14 -23.32
C GLY A 14 44.44 -25.68 -21.88
N LEU A 15 43.22 -25.74 -21.33
CA LEU A 15 42.69 -27.03 -20.85
C LEU A 15 41.17 -27.08 -21.01
N ALA A 16 40.66 -28.13 -21.63
CA ALA A 16 39.22 -28.36 -21.76
C ALA A 16 38.74 -29.20 -20.57
N VAL A 17 38.00 -28.57 -19.64
CA VAL A 17 37.34 -29.29 -18.55
C VAL A 17 36.03 -29.88 -19.09
N ALA A 18 36.01 -31.19 -19.30
CA ALA A 18 34.79 -31.92 -19.64
C ALA A 18 33.89 -31.99 -18.39
N SER A 19 32.97 -31.03 -18.25
CA SER A 19 31.92 -31.08 -17.24
C SER A 19 30.97 -32.23 -17.54
N THR A 20 31.00 -33.28 -16.71
CA THR A 20 30.01 -34.35 -16.74
C THR A 20 28.62 -33.75 -16.58
N ILE A 21 27.70 -34.08 -17.49
CA ILE A 21 26.30 -33.63 -17.40
C ILE A 21 25.65 -34.35 -16.22
N GLY A 22 25.76 -33.74 -15.04
CA GLY A 22 24.91 -34.07 -13.90
C GLY A 22 23.46 -33.83 -14.33
N ARG A 23 22.65 -34.88 -14.26
CA ARG A 23 21.23 -34.83 -14.59
C ARG A 23 20.56 -33.77 -13.73
N ALA A 24 20.21 -32.62 -14.34
CA ALA A 24 19.49 -31.58 -13.65
C ALA A 24 18.20 -32.17 -13.05
N GLN A 25 17.99 -31.93 -11.75
CA GLN A 25 16.67 -32.10 -11.18
C GLN A 25 15.75 -31.08 -11.82
N GLU A 26 14.61 -31.53 -12.31
CA GLU A 26 13.53 -30.64 -12.73
C GLU A 26 13.12 -29.80 -11.51
N PRO A 27 13.11 -28.45 -11.59
CA PRO A 27 12.61 -27.63 -10.50
C PRO A 27 11.15 -28.00 -10.28
N THR A 28 10.81 -28.45 -9.07
CA THR A 28 9.47 -28.91 -8.75
C THR A 28 8.50 -27.75 -8.84
N ASP A 29 7.47 -27.90 -9.66
CA ASP A 29 6.42 -26.90 -9.84
C ASP A 29 5.68 -26.58 -8.53
N SER A 30 5.13 -25.36 -8.48
CA SER A 30 4.02 -24.99 -7.60
C SER A 30 4.30 -24.86 -6.09
N GLU A 31 5.20 -23.93 -5.72
CA GLU A 31 4.73 -22.90 -4.79
C GLU A 31 3.96 -21.85 -5.59
N ALA A 32 2.64 -21.99 -5.62
CA ALA A 32 1.78 -20.94 -6.16
C ALA A 32 1.83 -19.72 -5.23
N SER A 33 2.58 -18.69 -5.62
CA SER A 33 2.63 -17.42 -4.89
C SER A 33 1.21 -16.87 -4.73
N LYS A 34 0.61 -17.02 -3.53
CA LYS A 34 -0.67 -16.42 -3.17
C LYS A 34 -0.58 -14.94 -3.52
N SER A 35 -1.37 -14.49 -4.50
CA SER A 35 -1.33 -13.10 -4.97
C SER A 35 -1.80 -12.17 -3.85
N LEU A 36 -0.84 -11.52 -3.21
CA LEU A 36 -1.02 -10.72 -2.01
C LEU A 36 -1.85 -9.44 -2.32
N VAL A 37 -3.17 -9.49 -2.12
CA VAL A 37 -4.08 -8.37 -2.43
C VAL A 37 -4.06 -7.34 -1.31
N LEU A 38 -3.04 -6.46 -1.33
CA LEU A 38 -3.02 -5.25 -0.52
C LEU A 38 -3.88 -4.17 -1.17
N ARG A 39 -4.71 -3.48 -0.37
CA ARG A 39 -5.52 -2.33 -0.81
C ARG A 39 -5.11 -1.09 -0.02
N THR A 40 -4.62 -0.08 -0.73
CA THR A 40 -3.86 1.04 -0.17
C THR A 40 -4.65 2.35 -0.27
N GLY A 41 -5.14 2.84 0.87
CA GLY A 41 -5.96 4.05 0.94
C GLY A 41 -7.32 3.94 0.24
N LEU A 42 -8.06 5.04 0.23
CA LEU A 42 -9.29 5.16 -0.54
C LEU A 42 -8.93 5.35 -2.02
N GLY A 43 -9.17 4.33 -2.84
CA GLY A 43 -8.90 4.37 -4.29
C GLY A 43 -7.42 4.40 -4.66
N GLY A 44 -6.54 3.73 -3.90
CA GLY A 44 -5.12 3.58 -4.26
C GLY A 44 -4.28 4.83 -3.98
N THR A 45 -4.73 5.75 -3.13
CA THR A 45 -4.12 7.08 -2.95
C THR A 45 -4.01 7.50 -1.49
N ALA A 46 -2.90 8.18 -1.15
CA ALA A 46 -2.63 8.84 0.13
C ALA A 46 -2.13 10.28 -0.08
N LYS A 47 -2.05 11.08 1.00
CA LYS A 47 -1.46 12.43 1.01
C LYS A 47 -0.26 12.48 1.95
N ALA A 48 0.83 13.13 1.54
CA ALA A 48 2.01 13.34 2.37
C ALA A 48 1.65 14.01 3.71
N GLY A 49 2.14 13.47 4.82
CA GLY A 49 1.86 13.97 6.16
C GLY A 49 0.45 13.69 6.70
N ARG A 50 -0.36 12.85 6.03
CA ARG A 50 -1.71 12.43 6.46
C ARG A 50 -1.79 10.94 6.77
N TRP A 51 -2.74 10.55 7.61
CA TRP A 51 -3.08 9.16 7.84
C TRP A 51 -3.81 8.56 6.64
N PHE A 52 -3.56 7.28 6.40
CA PHE A 52 -4.33 6.45 5.47
C PHE A 52 -4.45 5.02 6.01
N GLY A 53 -5.46 4.31 5.54
CA GLY A 53 -5.67 2.89 5.85
C GLY A 53 -5.04 1.99 4.79
N VAL A 54 -4.48 0.87 5.22
CA VAL A 54 -4.03 -0.23 4.35
C VAL A 54 -4.83 -1.46 4.73
N ARG A 55 -5.59 -2.04 3.79
CA ARG A 55 -6.34 -3.27 4.01
C ARG A 55 -5.52 -4.47 3.53
N VAL A 56 -5.35 -5.44 4.42
CA VAL A 56 -4.59 -6.68 4.22
C VAL A 56 -5.56 -7.85 4.24
N ASP A 57 -5.52 -8.67 3.20
CA ASP A 57 -6.33 -9.89 3.07
C ASP A 57 -6.00 -10.90 4.20
N ALA A 58 -7.01 -11.58 4.74
CA ALA A 58 -6.83 -12.60 5.78
C ALA A 58 -5.84 -13.71 5.38
N ALA A 59 -5.77 -14.06 4.09
CA ALA A 59 -4.89 -15.10 3.56
C ALA A 59 -3.39 -14.79 3.65
N VAL A 60 -3.02 -13.54 3.97
CA VAL A 60 -1.64 -13.12 4.27
C VAL A 60 -1.20 -13.63 5.64
N PHE A 61 -2.04 -13.45 6.66
CA PHE A 61 -1.74 -13.80 8.06
C PHE A 61 -1.64 -15.31 8.29
N GLU A 62 -2.38 -16.09 7.50
CA GLU A 62 -2.24 -17.57 7.46
C GLU A 62 -0.81 -18.01 7.08
N SER A 63 -0.05 -17.17 6.36
CA SER A 63 1.31 -17.50 5.91
C SER A 63 2.42 -17.02 6.85
N THR A 64 2.13 -16.07 7.75
CA THR A 64 3.10 -15.53 8.72
C THR A 64 3.14 -16.33 10.03
N GLY A 65 2.05 -17.02 10.38
CA GLY A 65 1.97 -17.84 11.59
C GLY A 65 1.31 -17.13 12.78
N SER A 66 1.07 -17.86 13.87
CA SER A 66 0.09 -17.48 14.91
C SER A 66 0.58 -16.46 15.94
N GLU A 67 1.87 -16.16 16.00
CA GLU A 67 2.45 -15.17 16.93
C GLU A 67 3.03 -13.93 16.22
N ASP A 68 2.98 -13.91 14.88
CA ASP A 68 3.46 -12.79 14.08
C ASP A 68 2.55 -11.56 14.21
N SER A 69 3.18 -10.39 14.27
CA SER A 69 2.51 -9.09 14.25
C SER A 69 2.85 -8.35 12.96
N LEU A 70 1.91 -7.56 12.44
CA LEU A 70 2.18 -6.68 11.31
C LEU A 70 2.39 -5.24 11.76
N GLU A 71 3.27 -4.54 11.05
CA GLU A 71 3.49 -3.10 11.20
C GLU A 71 3.56 -2.42 9.84
N LEU A 72 3.11 -1.16 9.79
CA LEU A 72 3.42 -0.27 8.66
C LEU A 72 4.68 0.53 8.98
N VAL A 73 5.60 0.67 8.01
CA VAL A 73 6.88 1.37 8.19
C VAL A 73 7.11 2.38 7.08
N CYS A 74 7.48 3.60 7.43
CA CYS A 74 7.91 4.63 6.47
C CYS A 74 8.94 5.57 7.09
N GLN A 75 9.58 6.40 6.26
CA GLN A 75 10.31 7.58 6.75
C GLN A 75 9.34 8.73 7.04
N ASP A 76 9.67 9.58 8.01
CA ASP A 76 8.95 10.83 8.28
C ASP A 76 9.57 12.05 7.51
N GLY A 77 9.19 13.26 7.91
CA GLY A 77 9.68 14.50 7.28
C GLY A 77 11.17 14.79 7.52
N ASP A 78 11.76 14.23 8.57
CA ASP A 78 13.15 14.42 8.97
C ASP A 78 14.04 13.21 8.56
N GLY A 79 13.45 12.19 7.91
CA GLY A 79 14.13 10.96 7.47
C GLY A 79 14.23 9.90 8.58
N LEU A 80 13.48 10.03 9.67
CA LEU A 80 13.44 9.02 10.73
C LEU A 80 12.47 7.89 10.36
N ILE A 81 12.87 6.64 10.62
CA ILE A 81 12.03 5.47 10.41
C ILE A 81 10.95 5.43 11.51
N VAL A 82 9.70 5.56 11.11
CA VAL A 82 8.52 5.43 11.98
C VAL A 82 7.83 4.10 11.69
N ARG A 83 7.48 3.38 12.77
CA ARG A 83 6.76 2.11 12.73
C ARG A 83 5.38 2.29 13.38
N TYR A 84 4.35 1.73 12.74
CA TYR A 84 2.97 1.69 13.25
C TYR A 84 2.61 0.22 13.52
N PRO A 85 2.99 -0.33 14.69
CA PRO A 85 2.77 -1.73 15.02
C PRO A 85 1.29 -1.99 15.34
N GLN A 86 0.76 -3.11 14.84
CA GLN A 86 -0.63 -3.49 15.07
C GLN A 86 -0.75 -4.93 15.56
N THR A 87 -0.55 -5.10 16.87
CA THR A 87 -0.66 -6.37 17.60
C THR A 87 -2.11 -6.87 17.69
N LYS A 88 -2.66 -7.36 16.56
CA LYS A 88 -3.95 -8.07 16.55
C LYS A 88 -3.69 -9.57 16.53
N SER A 89 -3.82 -10.23 17.69
CA SER A 89 -3.86 -11.70 17.74
C SER A 89 -5.08 -12.20 16.95
N LEU A 90 -4.82 -12.86 15.82
CA LEU A 90 -5.85 -13.43 14.96
C LEU A 90 -6.18 -14.84 15.44
N SER A 91 -7.15 -14.93 16.35
CA SER A 91 -7.89 -16.17 16.60
C SER A 91 -8.42 -16.72 15.26
N ALA A 92 -8.22 -18.01 14.98
CA ALA A 92 -8.52 -18.62 13.68
C ALA A 92 -9.96 -18.42 13.15
N ASP A 93 -10.93 -18.17 14.04
CA ASP A 93 -12.32 -17.83 13.68
C ASP A 93 -12.50 -16.43 13.04
N GLN A 94 -11.49 -15.55 13.09
CA GLN A 94 -11.53 -14.22 12.48
C GLN A 94 -11.00 -14.22 11.03
N SER A 95 -11.65 -15.03 10.18
CA SER A 95 -11.49 -14.93 8.73
C SER A 95 -12.13 -13.62 8.24
N GLY A 96 -11.30 -12.59 8.09
CA GLY A 96 -11.72 -11.28 7.60
C GLY A 96 -10.57 -10.27 7.55
N ASP A 97 -10.58 -9.45 6.51
CA ASP A 97 -9.51 -8.49 6.19
C ASP A 97 -9.18 -7.55 7.37
N LEU A 98 -7.88 -7.28 7.56
CA LEU A 98 -7.40 -6.35 8.57
C LEU A 98 -7.14 -4.97 7.97
N TRP A 99 -7.67 -3.93 8.61
CA TRP A 99 -7.23 -2.56 8.40
C TRP A 99 -6.05 -2.22 9.31
N LEU A 100 -4.95 -1.81 8.71
CA LEU A 100 -3.79 -1.17 9.35
C LEU A 100 -3.84 0.33 9.07
N TYR A 101 -3.32 1.17 9.98
CA TYR A 101 -3.31 2.63 9.80
C TYR A 101 -1.92 3.22 10.06
N GLY A 102 -1.42 3.98 9.08
CA GLY A 102 -0.13 4.65 9.14
C GLY A 102 -0.22 6.07 8.61
N LYS A 103 0.69 6.94 9.07
CA LYS A 103 0.80 8.31 8.56
C LYS A 103 1.87 8.35 7.46
N GLN A 104 1.47 8.76 6.25
CA GLN A 104 2.36 8.84 5.10
C GLN A 104 3.48 9.86 5.33
N GLY A 105 4.69 9.49 4.96
CA GLY A 105 5.86 10.35 4.93
C GLY A 105 5.86 11.39 3.81
N PRO A 106 7.05 11.84 3.37
CA PRO A 106 7.21 12.64 2.15
C PRO A 106 6.63 11.97 0.90
N VAL A 107 6.44 12.76 -0.17
CA VAL A 107 5.86 12.30 -1.46
C VAL A 107 6.72 11.24 -2.18
N ARG A 108 8.00 11.10 -1.82
CA ARG A 108 8.95 10.16 -2.45
C ARG A 108 9.19 8.89 -1.65
N GLU A 109 8.59 8.75 -0.47
CA GLU A 109 8.85 7.65 0.45
C GLU A 109 7.74 6.60 0.35
N GLU A 110 8.11 5.39 -0.07
CA GLU A 110 7.23 4.23 -0.10
C GLU A 110 7.07 3.65 1.30
N MET A 111 5.83 3.54 1.78
CA MET A 111 5.52 2.78 2.98
C MET A 111 5.64 1.28 2.68
N GLN A 112 6.10 0.52 3.67
CA GLN A 112 6.25 -0.93 3.63
C GLN A 112 5.38 -1.58 4.69
N LEU A 113 4.88 -2.78 4.40
CA LEU A 113 4.24 -3.67 5.36
C LEU A 113 5.25 -4.73 5.79
N ASN A 114 5.59 -4.77 7.07
CA ASN A 114 6.46 -5.79 7.63
C ASN A 114 5.67 -6.84 8.39
N SER A 115 6.14 -8.09 8.34
CA SER A 115 5.85 -9.09 9.38
C SER A 115 6.96 -9.08 10.42
N VAL A 116 6.59 -9.11 11.69
CA VAL A 116 7.49 -9.01 12.84
C VAL A 116 7.18 -10.15 13.79
N GLY A 117 8.17 -11.04 13.97
CA GLY A 117 8.07 -12.20 14.85
C GLY A 117 8.16 -11.83 16.33
N ALA A 118 7.96 -12.83 17.19
CA ALA A 118 7.89 -12.65 18.65
C ALA A 118 9.13 -12.01 19.31
N ASN A 119 10.29 -11.99 18.63
CA ASN A 119 11.53 -11.35 19.10
C ASN A 119 11.72 -9.90 18.60
N GLU A 120 10.68 -9.24 18.08
CA GLU A 120 10.73 -7.93 17.38
C GLU A 120 11.58 -7.93 16.09
N GLU A 121 11.93 -9.11 15.57
CA GLU A 121 12.70 -9.27 14.34
C GLU A 121 11.80 -9.24 13.09
N THR A 122 12.20 -8.46 12.08
CA THR A 122 11.47 -8.34 10.81
C THR A 122 11.69 -9.58 9.95
N LEU A 123 10.66 -10.42 9.82
CA LEU A 123 10.68 -11.69 9.09
C LEU A 123 10.44 -11.52 7.59
N GLY A 124 9.75 -10.44 7.20
CA GLY A 124 9.53 -10.06 5.80
C GLY A 124 9.09 -8.62 5.68
N ALA A 125 9.36 -8.00 4.53
CA ALA A 125 8.99 -6.62 4.22
C ALA A 125 8.41 -6.54 2.80
N ILE A 126 7.29 -5.83 2.63
CA ILE A 126 6.53 -5.76 1.38
C ILE A 126 6.28 -4.29 1.03
N PRO A 127 6.82 -3.76 -0.08
CA PRO A 127 6.57 -2.39 -0.49
C PRO A 127 5.12 -2.20 -0.94
N LEU A 128 4.47 -1.14 -0.44
CA LEU A 128 3.10 -0.81 -0.80
C LEU A 128 3.06 -0.02 -2.12
N THR A 129 2.23 -0.44 -3.07
CA THR A 129 1.99 0.32 -4.31
C THR A 129 0.75 1.20 -4.16
N TYR A 130 0.93 2.51 -4.31
CA TYR A 130 -0.11 3.55 -4.20
C TYR A 130 0.40 4.88 -4.76
N ASN A 131 -0.53 5.80 -5.04
CA ASN A 131 -0.23 7.17 -5.41
C ASN A 131 -0.06 8.05 -4.15
N VAL A 132 0.99 8.86 -4.08
CA VAL A 132 1.20 9.82 -2.99
C VAL A 132 1.06 11.24 -3.50
N LEU A 133 0.05 11.94 -3.01
CA LEU A 133 -0.20 13.34 -3.34
C LEU A 133 0.56 14.28 -2.38
N PRO A 134 0.92 15.50 -2.83
CA PRO A 134 1.30 16.58 -1.94
C PRO A 134 0.21 16.88 -0.90
N SER A 135 0.61 17.36 0.28
CA SER A 135 -0.33 17.74 1.35
C SER A 135 -1.29 18.87 0.95
N THR A 136 -0.88 19.71 -0.01
CA THR A 136 -1.61 20.83 -0.60
C THR A 136 -2.75 20.43 -1.53
N ASP A 137 -2.71 19.22 -2.09
CA ASP A 137 -3.56 18.85 -3.23
C ASP A 137 -4.89 18.26 -2.74
N ARG A 138 -6.02 18.73 -3.26
CA ARG A 138 -7.34 18.31 -2.80
C ARG A 138 -7.66 16.89 -3.24
N LEU A 139 -7.92 15.99 -2.30
CA LEU A 139 -8.38 14.63 -2.61
C LEU A 139 -9.90 14.54 -2.51
N TYR A 140 -10.55 14.43 -3.68
CA TYR A 140 -11.96 14.11 -3.81
C TYR A 140 -12.12 12.59 -3.92
N VAL A 141 -12.75 11.96 -2.93
CA VAL A 141 -13.07 10.52 -2.96
C VAL A 141 -14.52 10.34 -3.38
N VAL A 142 -14.78 9.38 -4.27
CA VAL A 142 -16.10 9.09 -4.84
C VAL A 142 -16.49 7.65 -4.54
N PHE A 143 -17.69 7.46 -4.00
CA PHE A 143 -18.34 6.15 -3.92
C PHE A 143 -19.36 5.95 -5.05
N GLY A 144 -19.07 4.99 -5.93
CA GLY A 144 -19.85 4.63 -7.11
C GLY A 144 -19.39 5.27 -8.41
N LYS A 145 -20.02 4.89 -9.52
CA LYS A 145 -19.62 5.31 -10.88
C LYS A 145 -20.06 6.74 -11.20
N LEU A 146 -19.10 7.65 -11.30
CA LEU A 146 -19.29 8.90 -12.03
C LEU A 146 -18.98 8.68 -13.51
N ARG A 147 -19.97 8.87 -14.39
CA ARG A 147 -19.79 8.75 -15.85
C ARG A 147 -19.13 9.96 -16.50
N ASP A 148 -19.33 11.15 -15.93
CA ASP A 148 -19.04 12.44 -16.57
C ASP A 148 -18.28 13.43 -15.67
N PHE A 149 -17.70 12.95 -14.55
CA PHE A 149 -16.92 13.78 -13.63
C PHE A 149 -15.46 13.87 -14.12
N ASP A 150 -15.32 14.46 -15.29
CA ASP A 150 -14.03 14.75 -15.88
C ASP A 150 -13.39 16.00 -15.25
N ASP A 151 -12.12 16.20 -15.57
CA ASP A 151 -11.37 17.40 -15.23
C ASP A 151 -12.13 18.68 -15.67
N ASN A 152 -12.91 18.60 -16.75
CA ASN A 152 -13.69 19.72 -17.25
C ASN A 152 -14.90 20.07 -16.36
N TRP A 153 -15.51 19.13 -15.62
CA TRP A 153 -16.57 19.43 -14.64
C TRP A 153 -16.01 20.29 -13.50
N LEU A 154 -14.92 19.87 -12.85
CA LEU A 154 -14.25 20.67 -11.80
C LEU A 154 -13.68 21.98 -12.37
N ARG A 155 -13.14 21.99 -13.59
CA ARG A 155 -12.72 23.23 -14.27
C ARG A 155 -13.88 24.18 -14.64
N ARG A 156 -15.12 23.69 -14.70
CA ARG A 156 -16.36 24.48 -14.93
C ARG A 156 -16.99 24.98 -13.62
N SER A 157 -16.83 24.27 -12.50
CA SER A 157 -17.39 24.66 -11.19
C SER A 157 -16.74 25.91 -10.56
N GLY A 158 -15.59 26.33 -11.07
CA GLY A 158 -14.84 27.51 -10.59
C GLY A 158 -13.77 27.20 -9.54
N LEU A 159 -13.64 25.96 -9.08
CA LEU A 159 -12.67 25.49 -8.07
C LEU A 159 -11.18 25.51 -8.51
N LYS A 160 -10.86 26.23 -9.60
CA LYS A 160 -9.57 26.27 -10.33
C LYS A 160 -8.35 26.84 -9.56
N ARG A 161 -8.42 27.08 -8.25
CA ARG A 161 -7.34 27.74 -7.49
C ARG A 161 -6.31 26.79 -6.87
N GLU A 162 -6.68 25.54 -6.64
CA GLU A 162 -5.85 24.56 -5.94
C GLU A 162 -5.73 23.29 -6.81
N PRO A 163 -4.57 22.61 -6.86
CA PRO A 163 -4.44 21.30 -7.47
C PRO A 163 -5.37 20.29 -6.80
N PHE A 164 -5.88 19.32 -7.55
CA PHE A 164 -6.75 18.29 -7.04
C PHE A 164 -6.50 16.94 -7.70
N SER A 165 -6.99 15.89 -7.06
CA SER A 165 -7.14 14.55 -7.61
C SER A 165 -8.53 14.01 -7.27
N VAL A 166 -9.09 13.22 -8.18
CA VAL A 166 -10.37 12.53 -7.98
C VAL A 166 -10.11 11.03 -8.04
N VAL A 167 -10.52 10.30 -7.01
CA VAL A 167 -10.44 8.84 -6.96
C VAL A 167 -11.83 8.26 -6.74
N SER A 168 -12.11 7.09 -7.30
CA SER A 168 -13.42 6.45 -7.21
C SER A 168 -13.30 4.97 -6.89
N PHE A 169 -14.23 4.47 -6.09
CA PHE A 169 -14.33 3.06 -5.74
C PHE A 169 -15.80 2.63 -5.61
N GLU A 170 -16.07 1.33 -5.71
CA GLU A 170 -17.44 0.80 -5.80
C GLU A 170 -17.78 -0.26 -4.74
N ASN A 171 -16.79 -0.84 -4.07
CA ASN A 171 -17.02 -1.90 -3.10
C ASN A 171 -17.16 -1.33 -1.67
N VAL A 172 -18.21 -1.75 -0.96
CA VAL A 172 -18.48 -1.39 0.44
C VAL A 172 -17.35 -1.86 1.38
N ALA A 173 -16.65 -2.95 1.04
CA ALA A 173 -15.49 -3.43 1.79
C ALA A 173 -14.28 -2.47 1.75
N ASP A 174 -14.19 -1.58 0.75
CA ASP A 174 -13.08 -0.64 0.60
C ASP A 174 -13.24 0.64 1.47
N PHE A 175 -14.33 0.78 2.23
CA PHE A 175 -14.45 1.81 3.28
C PHE A 175 -13.59 1.46 4.52
N PRO A 176 -12.73 2.37 5.01
CA PRO A 176 -12.02 2.21 6.27
C PRO A 176 -12.94 1.98 7.48
N ASP A 177 -12.52 1.11 8.40
CA ASP A 177 -13.25 0.83 9.65
C ASP A 177 -12.90 1.79 10.80
N HIS A 178 -11.97 2.72 10.58
CA HIS A 178 -11.54 3.76 11.52
C HIS A 178 -11.33 5.12 10.83
N TRP A 179 -11.60 6.22 11.54
CA TRP A 179 -11.64 7.57 10.97
C TRP A 179 -10.30 8.04 10.37
N LEU A 180 -9.18 7.51 10.87
CA LEU A 180 -7.83 7.78 10.34
C LEU A 180 -7.68 7.41 8.85
N GLY A 181 -8.49 6.48 8.33
CA GLY A 181 -8.51 6.16 6.90
C GLY A 181 -9.06 7.28 6.01
N TYR A 182 -9.67 8.31 6.60
CA TYR A 182 -10.27 9.46 5.91
C TYR A 182 -9.50 10.77 6.12
N ASP A 183 -8.43 10.82 6.93
CA ASP A 183 -7.63 12.05 7.20
C ASP A 183 -7.00 12.66 5.94
N ALA A 184 -6.74 11.84 4.92
CA ALA A 184 -6.28 12.30 3.61
C ALA A 184 -7.42 12.85 2.70
N VAL A 185 -8.69 12.77 3.09
CA VAL A 185 -9.84 13.11 2.22
C VAL A 185 -10.30 14.54 2.47
N ASP A 186 -10.26 15.37 1.42
CA ASP A 186 -10.77 16.75 1.48
C ASP A 186 -12.29 16.83 1.22
N THR A 187 -12.86 15.86 0.50
CA THR A 187 -14.30 15.77 0.21
C THR A 187 -14.69 14.35 -0.18
N PHE A 188 -15.76 13.81 0.40
CA PHE A 188 -16.32 12.50 0.06
C PHE A 188 -17.65 12.66 -0.67
N ILE A 189 -17.77 12.06 -1.86
CA ILE A 189 -18.90 12.21 -2.78
C ILE A 189 -19.62 10.85 -2.91
N VAL A 190 -20.88 10.79 -2.48
CA VAL A 190 -21.73 9.61 -2.68
C VAL A 190 -22.58 9.80 -3.93
N THR A 191 -22.43 8.90 -4.91
CA THR A 191 -23.32 8.92 -6.09
C THR A 191 -24.72 8.41 -5.71
N THR A 192 -25.77 9.00 -6.29
CA THR A 192 -27.17 8.70 -5.91
C THR A 192 -27.55 7.23 -6.13
N GLY A 193 -26.97 6.56 -7.12
CA GLY A 193 -27.16 5.13 -7.36
C GLY A 193 -26.56 4.21 -6.28
N ASN A 194 -25.59 4.70 -5.50
CA ASN A 194 -24.88 3.92 -4.49
C ASN A 194 -25.38 4.17 -3.05
N VAL A 195 -26.37 5.04 -2.83
CA VAL A 195 -26.91 5.37 -1.49
C VAL A 195 -27.41 4.12 -0.75
N ALA A 196 -28.04 3.17 -1.46
CA ALA A 196 -28.49 1.91 -0.87
C ALA A 196 -27.32 1.00 -0.42
N ALA A 197 -26.16 1.07 -1.09
CA ALA A 197 -24.99 0.29 -0.70
C ALA A 197 -24.32 0.81 0.58
N LEU A 198 -24.54 2.08 0.96
CA LEU A 198 -24.12 2.58 2.28
C LEU A 198 -24.83 1.87 3.44
N GLN A 199 -26.02 1.30 3.23
CA GLN A 199 -26.76 0.53 4.24
C GLN A 199 -26.13 -0.86 4.49
N GLN A 200 -25.08 -1.23 3.74
CA GLN A 200 -24.33 -2.48 3.88
C GLN A 200 -22.99 -2.28 4.61
N LEU A 201 -22.69 -1.04 5.05
CA LEU A 201 -21.52 -0.75 5.87
C LEU A 201 -21.66 -1.41 7.24
N THR A 202 -20.55 -1.91 7.78
CA THR A 202 -20.48 -2.36 9.17
C THR A 202 -20.65 -1.19 10.13
N ASP A 203 -21.09 -1.46 11.37
CA ASP A 203 -21.22 -0.44 12.43
C ASP A 203 -19.91 0.35 12.64
N ARG A 204 -18.75 -0.30 12.46
CA ARG A 204 -17.43 0.35 12.53
C ARG A 204 -17.20 1.33 11.39
N GLN A 205 -17.43 0.93 10.14
CA GLN A 205 -17.30 1.82 8.98
C GLN A 205 -18.31 2.98 9.04
N HIS A 206 -19.54 2.73 9.52
CA HIS A 206 -20.52 3.78 9.80
C HIS A 206 -20.05 4.75 10.90
N ALA A 207 -19.47 4.25 12.00
CA ALA A 207 -18.92 5.10 13.07
C ALA A 207 -17.69 5.89 12.60
N ALA A 208 -16.80 5.27 11.83
CA ALA A 208 -15.60 5.90 11.27
C ALA A 208 -15.92 7.04 10.31
N LEU A 209 -16.81 6.79 9.34
CA LEU A 209 -17.27 7.80 8.39
C LEU A 209 -18.01 8.94 9.11
N ARG A 210 -18.86 8.62 10.11
CA ARG A 210 -19.56 9.64 10.91
C ARG A 210 -18.56 10.51 11.69
N HIS A 211 -17.62 9.89 12.39
CA HIS A 211 -16.63 10.61 13.21
C HIS A 211 -15.75 11.53 12.36
N TRP A 212 -15.36 11.11 11.15
CA TRP A 212 -14.68 11.99 10.20
C TRP A 212 -15.55 13.21 9.81
N VAL A 213 -16.83 13.01 9.47
CA VAL A 213 -17.77 14.12 9.20
C VAL A 213 -18.01 15.03 10.42
N GLU A 214 -17.96 14.49 11.63
CA GLU A 214 -18.09 15.25 12.90
C GLU A 214 -16.85 16.09 13.24
N MET A 215 -15.68 15.76 12.68
CA MET A 215 -14.40 16.46 12.92
C MET A 215 -14.14 17.62 11.95
N GLY A 216 -14.64 17.52 10.70
CA GLY A 216 -14.57 18.58 9.67
C GLY A 216 -13.24 18.69 8.92
#